data_AF-A0A0M9E0S6-F1
#
_entry.id   AF-A0A0M9E0S6-F1
#
_cell.length_a   1.000
_cell.length_b   1.000
_cell.length_c   1.000
_cell.angle_alpha   90.00
_cell.angle_beta   90.00
_cell.angle_gamma   90.00
#
_symmetry.space_group_name_H-M   'P 1'
#
loop_
_entity.id
_entity.type
_entity.pdbx_description
1 polymer ?
#
loop_
_entity_poly.entity_id
_entity_poly.type
_entity_poly.pdbx_seq_one_letter_code
_entity_poly.pdbx_strand_id
1 'polypeptide(L)'
;MKKTLSCLVCIMFLLSAGCSVGKFFNCSKSSCPIMKKCLKKSDSDRSCPMMKKFAHKKAKPKPCPEKAIAMLKAGNARFISGKAMHPHTDHKSLLLAGSADQGNYAYATVITCSDSRVPVERIFDAGVMDIFVIRVAGNVCDVDEIGSIEYGLAHVRTPAMIVLGHTKCGAVTAVTHAFHGKSHKLERNIPPLIDNIEPAVKRAASKYSNLHGNNLIPHAIVENVWQSIEDLFMNSPVTRDLVKNGKVKVIGAIYNVATGKVDWMPETDVTQILKQVEKNPKRATNPYASSEKSDAHAH
;
A
#
# COMPACT_ATOMS: atom_id res chain seq x y z
N MET A 1 21.42 9.78 -25.69
CA MET A 1 20.23 8.90 -25.88
C MET A 1 18.91 9.59 -25.48
N LYS A 2 18.61 10.80 -26.01
CA LYS A 2 17.37 11.56 -25.74
C LYS A 2 16.52 11.85 -27.00
N LYS A 3 16.87 11.25 -28.15
CA LYS A 3 16.28 11.59 -29.46
C LYS A 3 15.32 10.53 -30.03
N THR A 4 15.14 9.39 -29.36
CA THR A 4 14.25 8.31 -29.82
C THR A 4 12.81 8.42 -29.26
N LEU A 5 12.59 9.14 -28.16
CA LEU A 5 11.27 9.21 -27.51
C LEU A 5 10.29 10.18 -28.20
N SER A 6 10.79 11.17 -28.94
CA SER A 6 9.96 12.13 -29.69
C SER A 6 9.28 11.52 -30.92
N CYS A 7 9.73 10.36 -31.40
CA CYS A 7 9.23 9.75 -32.63
C CYS A 7 7.97 8.87 -32.38
N LEU A 8 7.91 8.17 -31.24
CA LEU A 8 6.79 7.26 -30.94
C LEU A 8 5.46 7.99 -30.71
N VAL A 9 5.49 9.17 -30.10
CA VAL A 9 4.29 9.99 -29.82
C VAL A 9 3.67 10.51 -31.12
N CYS A 10 4.48 10.85 -32.13
CA CYS A 10 4.01 11.25 -33.45
C CYS A 10 3.42 10.10 -34.26
N ILE A 11 3.97 8.88 -34.11
CA ILE A 11 3.49 7.69 -34.84
C ILE A 11 2.10 7.25 -34.33
N MET A 12 1.86 7.34 -33.01
CA MET A 12 0.56 7.06 -32.40
C MET A 12 -0.54 8.04 -32.85
N PHE A 13 -0.20 9.31 -33.10
CA PHE A 13 -1.16 10.32 -33.53
C PHE A 13 -1.63 10.10 -34.99
N LEU A 14 -0.76 9.62 -35.88
CA LEU A 14 -1.08 9.43 -37.30
C LEU A 14 -1.91 8.16 -37.58
N LEU A 15 -1.79 7.14 -36.74
CA LEU A 15 -2.62 5.92 -36.83
C LEU A 15 -4.08 6.20 -36.44
N SER A 16 -4.34 7.16 -35.54
CA SER A 16 -5.70 7.59 -35.17
C SER A 16 -6.42 8.42 -36.25
N ALA A 17 -5.69 8.88 -37.27
CA ALA A 17 -6.20 9.71 -38.36
C ALA A 17 -6.43 8.95 -39.69
N GLY A 18 -6.33 7.62 -39.69
CA GLY A 18 -6.67 6.78 -40.85
C GLY A 18 -5.62 6.70 -41.98
N CYS A 19 -4.36 7.05 -41.72
CA CYS A 19 -3.30 6.90 -42.74
C CYS A 19 -2.72 5.48 -42.78
N SER A 20 -2.80 4.83 -43.94
CA SER A 20 -2.17 3.52 -44.20
C SER A 20 -0.64 3.59 -44.09
N VAL A 21 -0.06 2.54 -43.49
CA VAL A 21 1.36 2.36 -43.13
C VAL A 21 2.32 2.40 -44.35
N GLY A 22 1.80 2.28 -45.58
CA GLY A 22 2.58 2.17 -46.81
C GLY A 22 3.29 3.43 -47.33
N LYS A 23 3.21 4.59 -46.67
CA LYS A 23 3.82 5.86 -47.14
C LYS A 23 4.93 6.42 -46.25
N PHE A 24 5.60 5.59 -45.45
CA PHE A 24 6.67 6.07 -44.56
C PHE A 24 8.08 6.07 -45.16
N PHE A 25 8.32 5.40 -46.28
CA PHE A 25 9.69 5.20 -46.78
C PHE A 25 10.28 6.31 -47.66
N ASN A 26 9.58 7.42 -47.92
CA ASN A 26 10.12 8.46 -48.81
C ASN A 26 9.85 9.92 -48.44
N CYS A 27 9.54 10.23 -47.17
CA CYS A 27 9.38 11.62 -46.75
C CYS A 27 10.68 12.13 -46.10
N SER A 28 11.51 12.82 -46.90
CA SER A 28 12.64 13.57 -46.36
C SER A 28 12.11 14.67 -45.41
N LYS A 29 12.81 14.90 -44.30
CA LYS A 29 12.37 15.68 -43.13
C LYS A 29 11.98 17.15 -43.40
N SER A 30 12.09 17.65 -44.63
CA SER A 30 11.99 19.07 -44.97
C SER A 30 10.65 19.51 -45.57
N SER A 31 9.75 18.59 -45.92
CA SER A 31 8.53 18.92 -46.69
C SER A 31 7.19 18.71 -45.97
N CYS A 32 7.16 18.22 -44.72
CA CYS A 32 5.91 18.13 -43.94
C CYS A 32 5.59 19.48 -43.23
N PRO A 33 4.49 20.18 -43.58
CA PRO A 33 4.14 21.48 -42.98
C PRO A 33 3.85 21.38 -41.47
N ILE A 34 3.44 20.19 -41.00
CA ILE A 34 3.04 19.91 -39.62
C ILE A 34 4.29 19.82 -38.71
N MET A 35 5.37 19.18 -39.17
CA MET A 35 6.62 19.08 -38.38
C MET A 35 7.36 20.42 -38.24
N LYS A 36 7.30 21.30 -39.25
CA LYS A 36 7.92 22.64 -39.16
C LYS A 36 7.26 23.53 -38.11
N LYS A 37 5.97 23.33 -37.81
CA LYS A 37 5.27 24.04 -36.72
C LYS A 37 5.60 23.48 -35.34
N CYS A 38 5.84 22.17 -35.20
CA CYS A 38 6.20 21.56 -33.92
C CYS A 38 7.65 21.83 -33.48
N LEU A 39 8.60 21.90 -34.42
CA LEU A 39 10.04 22.05 -34.10
C LEU A 39 10.49 23.49 -33.75
N LYS A 40 9.63 24.50 -33.91
CA LYS A 40 9.97 25.91 -33.64
C LYS A 40 9.48 26.45 -32.29
N LYS A 41 8.85 25.65 -31.45
CA LYS A 41 8.44 26.08 -30.12
C LYS A 41 9.36 25.45 -29.08
N SER A 42 10.20 26.29 -28.48
CA SER A 42 10.94 25.96 -27.27
C SER A 42 9.98 25.54 -26.16
N ASP A 43 10.40 24.59 -25.32
CA ASP A 43 9.68 23.97 -24.18
C ASP A 43 9.13 24.96 -23.12
N SER A 44 9.25 26.27 -23.33
CA SER A 44 8.80 27.34 -22.43
C SER A 44 7.44 27.95 -22.76
N ASP A 45 6.83 27.65 -23.92
CA ASP A 45 5.60 28.31 -24.35
C ASP A 45 4.32 27.59 -23.82
N ARG A 46 3.96 27.87 -22.54
CA ARG A 46 2.70 27.45 -21.88
C ARG A 46 1.42 28.09 -22.47
N SER A 47 1.47 28.61 -23.70
CA SER A 47 0.34 29.26 -24.36
C SER A 47 -0.54 28.31 -25.18
N CYS A 48 -0.19 27.02 -25.32
CA CYS A 48 -1.01 26.04 -26.04
C CYS A 48 -2.41 25.92 -25.40
N PRO A 49 -3.51 26.25 -26.13
CA PRO A 49 -4.86 26.21 -25.60
C PRO A 49 -5.29 24.81 -25.11
N MET A 50 -4.71 23.74 -25.68
CA MET A 50 -4.97 22.36 -25.24
C MET A 50 -4.28 22.02 -23.91
N MET A 51 -3.13 22.60 -23.59
CA MET A 51 -2.46 22.38 -22.29
C MET A 51 -3.11 23.16 -21.15
N LYS A 52 -3.78 24.28 -21.45
CA LYS A 52 -4.54 25.06 -20.45
C LYS A 52 -5.79 24.33 -19.94
N LYS A 53 -6.35 23.37 -20.69
CA LYS A 53 -7.50 22.55 -20.27
C LYS A 53 -7.16 21.49 -19.22
N PHE A 54 -5.88 21.19 -19.01
CA PHE A 54 -5.38 20.32 -17.94
C PHE A 54 -4.64 21.09 -16.84
N ALA A 55 -5.04 22.34 -16.60
CA ALA A 55 -4.65 23.02 -15.36
C ALA A 55 -5.16 22.17 -14.18
N HIS A 56 -4.26 21.42 -13.55
CA HIS A 56 -4.56 20.59 -12.39
C HIS A 56 -5.33 21.44 -11.37
N LYS A 57 -6.61 21.11 -11.13
CA LYS A 57 -7.30 21.57 -9.92
C LYS A 57 -6.37 21.21 -8.76
N LYS A 58 -5.98 22.21 -7.96
CA LYS A 58 -5.23 21.95 -6.72
C LYS A 58 -5.94 20.82 -5.97
N ALA A 59 -5.22 19.75 -5.69
CA ALA A 59 -5.78 18.63 -4.95
C ALA A 59 -6.29 19.10 -3.60
N LYS A 60 -7.40 18.52 -3.14
CA LYS A 60 -7.94 18.84 -1.83
C LYS A 60 -6.92 18.45 -0.75
N PRO A 61 -6.82 19.20 0.35
CA PRO A 61 -6.00 18.79 1.48
C PRO A 61 -6.48 17.43 1.99
N LYS A 62 -5.53 16.60 2.44
CA LYS A 62 -5.84 15.28 3.00
C LYS A 62 -6.64 15.40 4.30
N PRO A 63 -7.47 14.40 4.62
CA PRO A 63 -8.12 14.33 5.92
C PRO A 63 -7.07 14.22 7.05
N CYS A 64 -7.42 14.66 8.26
CA CYS A 64 -6.63 14.32 9.44
C CYS A 64 -6.71 12.81 9.74
N PRO A 65 -5.78 12.25 10.54
CA PRO A 65 -5.74 10.81 10.83
C PRO A 65 -7.07 10.23 11.34
N GLU A 66 -7.75 10.91 12.26
CA GLU A 66 -9.03 10.47 12.81
C GLU A 66 -10.10 10.40 11.73
N LYS A 67 -10.11 11.38 10.83
CA LYS A 67 -11.09 11.44 9.74
C LYS A 67 -10.81 10.36 8.71
N ALA A 68 -9.56 10.06 8.40
CA ALA A 68 -9.18 8.96 7.51
C ALA A 68 -9.64 7.60 8.06
N ILE A 69 -9.42 7.32 9.35
CA ILE A 69 -9.94 6.12 10.01
C ILE A 69 -11.47 6.08 9.99
N ALA A 70 -12.14 7.20 10.25
CA ALA A 70 -13.59 7.29 10.19
C ALA A 70 -14.15 7.03 8.77
N MET A 71 -13.43 7.47 7.73
CA MET A 71 -13.79 7.19 6.33
C MET A 71 -13.74 5.69 6.03
N LEU A 72 -12.68 4.99 6.45
CA LEU A 72 -12.58 3.53 6.30
C LEU A 72 -13.68 2.78 7.06
N LYS A 73 -13.95 3.18 8.31
CA LYS A 73 -15.04 2.63 9.13
C LYS A 73 -16.40 2.80 8.44
N ALA A 74 -16.69 4.00 7.93
CA ALA A 74 -17.92 4.27 7.21
C ALA A 74 -18.00 3.50 5.89
N GLY A 75 -16.88 3.33 5.20
CA GLY A 75 -16.77 2.53 3.99
C GLY A 75 -17.11 1.06 4.23
N ASN A 76 -16.56 0.45 5.27
CA ASN A 76 -16.91 -0.92 5.65
C ASN A 76 -18.38 -1.05 6.07
N ALA A 77 -18.93 -0.07 6.78
CA ALA A 77 -20.36 -0.05 7.11
C ALA A 77 -21.25 -0.01 5.85
N ARG A 78 -20.85 0.72 4.80
CA ARG A 78 -21.56 0.72 3.51
C ARG A 78 -21.42 -0.62 2.78
N PHE A 79 -20.23 -1.21 2.79
CA PHE A 79 -20.00 -2.52 2.18
C PHE A 79 -20.90 -3.61 2.80
N ILE A 80 -20.91 -3.74 4.14
CA ILE A 80 -21.69 -4.79 4.81
C ILE A 80 -23.20 -4.58 4.71
N SER A 81 -23.66 -3.34 4.53
CA SER A 81 -25.09 -3.02 4.41
C SER A 81 -25.60 -3.07 2.96
N GLY A 82 -24.74 -3.43 2.00
CA GLY A 82 -25.10 -3.46 0.58
C GLY A 82 -25.32 -2.07 -0.04
N LYS A 83 -24.78 -1.02 0.58
CA LYS A 83 -24.93 0.39 0.19
C LYS A 83 -23.61 1.01 -0.25
N ALA A 84 -22.70 0.19 -0.78
CA ALA A 84 -21.41 0.65 -1.31
C ALA A 84 -21.64 1.69 -2.42
N MET A 85 -20.86 2.77 -2.38
CA MET A 85 -20.97 3.85 -3.36
C MET A 85 -20.06 3.63 -4.57
N HIS A 86 -19.06 2.76 -4.44
CA HIS A 86 -18.03 2.51 -5.45
C HIS A 86 -17.35 3.82 -5.91
N PRO A 87 -16.79 4.61 -4.98
CA PRO A 87 -16.11 5.84 -5.35
C PRO A 87 -14.85 5.51 -6.15
N HIS A 88 -14.52 6.35 -7.13
CA HIS A 88 -13.29 6.26 -7.91
C HIS A 88 -13.03 4.91 -8.59
N THR A 89 -14.09 4.18 -8.97
CA THR A 89 -13.98 2.89 -9.71
C THR A 89 -14.22 3.03 -11.21
N ASP A 90 -14.35 4.26 -11.72
CA ASP A 90 -14.59 4.53 -13.14
C ASP A 90 -13.29 4.75 -13.94
N HIS A 91 -13.40 4.72 -15.26
CA HIS A 91 -12.26 4.94 -16.15
C HIS A 91 -11.61 6.33 -16.00
N LYS A 92 -12.39 7.35 -15.58
CA LYS A 92 -11.86 8.70 -15.35
C LYS A 92 -10.86 8.71 -14.19
N SER A 93 -11.12 7.91 -13.17
CA SER A 93 -10.23 7.75 -12.01
C SER A 93 -8.90 7.12 -12.41
N LEU A 94 -8.88 6.19 -13.38
CA LEU A 94 -7.65 5.65 -13.95
C LEU A 94 -6.87 6.69 -14.78
N LEU A 95 -7.56 7.53 -15.56
CA LEU A 95 -6.91 8.62 -16.30
C LEU A 95 -6.27 9.64 -15.35
N LEU A 96 -6.91 9.91 -14.21
CA LEU A 96 -6.33 10.73 -13.15
C LEU A 96 -5.07 10.08 -12.58
N ALA A 97 -5.11 8.78 -12.25
CA ALA A 97 -3.96 8.05 -11.75
C ALA A 97 -2.76 8.07 -12.71
N GLY A 98 -2.99 8.07 -14.03
CA GLY A 98 -1.93 8.19 -15.02
C GLY A 98 -1.26 9.57 -15.12
N SER A 99 -1.80 10.60 -14.48
CA SER A 99 -1.31 11.99 -14.60
C SER A 99 -1.11 12.72 -13.27
N ALA A 100 -1.55 12.15 -12.15
CA ALA A 100 -1.53 12.78 -10.85
C ALA A 100 -0.70 11.98 -9.83
N ASP A 101 -0.06 12.70 -8.93
CA ASP A 101 0.68 12.09 -7.82
C ASP A 101 -0.30 11.56 -6.76
N GLN A 102 -0.20 10.25 -6.46
CA GLN A 102 -1.00 9.57 -5.44
C GLN A 102 -0.87 10.22 -4.05
N GLY A 103 0.27 10.86 -3.77
CA GLY A 103 0.52 11.64 -2.56
C GLY A 103 -0.44 12.80 -2.33
N ASN A 104 -1.24 13.16 -3.33
CA ASN A 104 -2.30 14.15 -3.21
C ASN A 104 -3.69 13.58 -2.88
N TYR A 105 -3.85 12.24 -2.90
CA TYR A 105 -5.17 11.59 -2.86
C TYR A 105 -5.26 10.52 -1.78
N ALA A 106 -4.28 9.61 -1.70
CA ALA A 106 -4.39 8.45 -0.82
C ALA A 106 -4.47 8.87 0.65
N TYR A 107 -5.48 8.38 1.37
CA TYR A 107 -5.73 8.76 2.76
C TYR A 107 -5.39 7.65 3.76
N ALA A 108 -5.04 6.45 3.30
CA ALA A 108 -4.60 5.37 4.17
C ALA A 108 -3.55 4.49 3.50
N THR A 109 -2.60 4.02 4.30
CA THR A 109 -1.77 2.85 4.01
C THR A 109 -2.39 1.65 4.72
N VAL A 110 -2.53 0.52 4.02
CA VAL A 110 -3.11 -0.72 4.57
C VAL A 110 -2.17 -1.87 4.25
N ILE A 111 -1.68 -2.56 5.27
CA ILE A 111 -1.07 -3.88 5.12
C ILE A 111 -2.09 -4.96 5.45
N THR A 112 -2.19 -5.99 4.61
CA THR A 112 -3.12 -7.11 4.80
C THR A 112 -2.56 -8.41 4.25
N CYS A 113 -3.33 -9.49 4.40
CA CYS A 113 -2.99 -10.79 3.86
C CYS A 113 -3.13 -10.85 2.32
N SER A 114 -2.27 -11.64 1.66
CA SER A 114 -2.41 -11.99 0.23
C SER A 114 -3.66 -12.82 -0.09
N ASP A 115 -4.42 -13.25 0.93
CA ASP A 115 -5.67 -13.99 0.79
C ASP A 115 -6.69 -13.27 -0.11
N SER A 116 -7.12 -13.92 -1.19
CA SER A 116 -8.01 -13.34 -2.20
C SER A 116 -9.38 -12.93 -1.66
N ARG A 117 -9.79 -13.44 -0.50
CA ARG A 117 -11.05 -13.12 0.17
C ARG A 117 -11.02 -11.77 0.89
N VAL A 118 -9.89 -11.06 0.87
CA VAL A 118 -9.70 -9.73 1.49
C VAL A 118 -9.51 -8.65 0.41
N PRO A 119 -10.54 -8.28 -0.35
CA PRO A 119 -10.45 -7.24 -1.38
C PRO A 119 -10.50 -5.84 -0.73
N VAL A 120 -9.35 -5.29 -0.33
CA VAL A 120 -9.21 -4.10 0.53
C VAL A 120 -10.03 -2.89 0.05
N GLU A 121 -9.92 -2.53 -1.22
CA GLU A 121 -10.64 -1.40 -1.82
C GLU A 121 -12.15 -1.61 -1.71
N ARG A 122 -12.63 -2.84 -1.95
CA ARG A 122 -14.06 -3.17 -1.88
C ARG A 122 -14.58 -3.15 -0.45
N ILE A 123 -13.86 -3.77 0.49
CA ILE A 123 -14.32 -3.87 1.88
C ILE A 123 -14.35 -2.52 2.60
N PHE A 124 -13.58 -1.54 2.13
CA PHE A 124 -13.59 -0.17 2.63
C PHE A 124 -14.33 0.81 1.72
N ASP A 125 -15.03 0.32 0.69
CA ASP A 125 -15.74 1.14 -0.30
C ASP A 125 -14.89 2.34 -0.78
N ALA A 126 -13.67 2.01 -1.20
CA ALA A 126 -12.66 2.89 -1.74
C ALA A 126 -12.38 2.51 -3.21
N GLY A 127 -11.68 3.38 -3.94
CA GLY A 127 -11.31 3.11 -5.32
C GLY A 127 -9.87 3.48 -5.65
N VAL A 128 -9.66 3.80 -6.93
CA VAL A 128 -8.34 4.13 -7.47
C VAL A 128 -7.78 5.37 -6.76
N MET A 129 -6.50 5.30 -6.36
CA MET A 129 -5.75 6.33 -5.63
C MET A 129 -6.20 6.62 -4.18
N ASP A 130 -7.24 5.98 -3.65
CA ASP A 130 -7.75 6.27 -2.30
C ASP A 130 -6.89 5.67 -1.18
N ILE A 131 -6.33 4.48 -1.41
CA ILE A 131 -5.56 3.73 -0.43
C ILE A 131 -4.27 3.17 -1.04
N PHE A 132 -3.22 3.09 -0.23
CA PHE A 132 -1.93 2.49 -0.58
C PHE A 132 -1.86 1.10 0.08
N VAL A 133 -1.88 0.03 -0.72
CA VAL A 133 -2.11 -1.33 -0.22
C VAL A 133 -0.85 -2.18 -0.34
N ILE A 134 -0.46 -2.81 0.77
CA ILE A 134 0.58 -3.83 0.86
C ILE A 134 -0.10 -5.18 1.17
N ARG A 135 0.26 -6.24 0.44
CA ARG A 135 -0.30 -7.58 0.65
C ARG A 135 0.80 -8.62 0.74
N VAL A 136 0.88 -9.28 1.89
CA VAL A 136 1.82 -10.39 2.15
C VAL A 136 1.07 -11.50 2.88
N ALA A 137 1.43 -12.77 2.67
CA ALA A 137 0.81 -13.87 3.41
C ALA A 137 0.98 -13.67 4.93
N GLY A 138 -0.12 -13.75 5.68
CA GLY A 138 -0.08 -13.53 7.13
C GLY A 138 0.10 -12.08 7.57
N ASN A 139 -0.01 -11.09 6.67
CA ASN A 139 0.09 -9.65 6.99
C ASN A 139 1.31 -9.29 7.87
N VAL A 140 2.42 -10.02 7.71
CA VAL A 140 3.66 -9.85 8.46
C VAL A 140 4.33 -8.52 8.13
N CYS A 141 5.20 -8.04 9.01
CA CYS A 141 6.00 -6.84 8.78
C CYS A 141 7.48 -7.21 8.83
N ASP A 142 8.11 -7.33 7.66
CA ASP A 142 9.56 -7.47 7.53
C ASP A 142 10.10 -6.36 6.59
N VAL A 143 11.33 -6.49 6.11
CA VAL A 143 12.04 -5.47 5.32
C VAL A 143 11.20 -4.89 4.17
N ASP A 144 10.60 -5.76 3.34
CA ASP A 144 9.87 -5.32 2.14
C ASP A 144 8.54 -4.63 2.50
N GLU A 145 7.83 -5.16 3.50
CA GLU A 145 6.57 -4.61 3.97
C GLU A 145 6.78 -3.30 4.70
N ILE A 146 7.76 -3.23 5.60
CA ILE A 146 8.08 -2.03 6.37
C ILE A 146 8.57 -0.92 5.43
N GLY A 147 9.45 -1.23 4.47
CA GLY A 147 9.87 -0.24 3.46
C GLY A 147 8.70 0.29 2.63
N SER A 148 7.77 -0.59 2.25
CA SER A 148 6.54 -0.19 1.55
C SER A 148 5.62 0.66 2.42
N ILE A 149 5.49 0.35 3.71
CA ILE A 149 4.75 1.15 4.68
C ILE A 149 5.38 2.52 4.82
N GLU A 150 6.70 2.60 5.05
CA GLU A 150 7.44 3.86 5.15
C GLU A 150 7.25 4.72 3.90
N TYR A 151 7.24 4.12 2.71
CA TYR A 151 6.92 4.85 1.48
C TYR A 151 5.51 5.44 1.51
N GLY A 152 4.50 4.65 1.89
CA GLY A 152 3.13 5.13 2.05
C GLY A 152 3.01 6.26 3.07
N LEU A 153 3.69 6.15 4.22
CA LEU A 153 3.58 7.13 5.31
C LEU A 153 4.42 8.39 5.09
N ALA A 154 5.65 8.27 4.61
CA ALA A 154 6.59 9.39 4.48
C ALA A 154 6.53 10.07 3.10
N HIS A 155 6.34 9.31 2.02
CA HIS A 155 6.36 9.82 0.65
C HIS A 155 4.95 10.06 0.12
N VAL A 156 4.06 9.07 0.22
CA VAL A 156 2.65 9.25 -0.14
C VAL A 156 1.93 10.10 0.91
N ARG A 157 2.42 10.17 2.16
CA ARG A 157 1.86 10.97 3.26
C ARG A 157 0.43 10.57 3.60
N THR A 158 0.17 9.28 3.71
CA THR A 158 -1.13 8.80 4.17
C THR A 158 -1.26 9.05 5.69
N PRO A 159 -2.34 9.69 6.15
CA PRO A 159 -2.54 10.00 7.57
C PRO A 159 -3.01 8.81 8.41
N ALA A 160 -3.36 7.68 7.80
CA ALA A 160 -3.79 6.47 8.49
C ALA A 160 -2.97 5.25 8.07
N MET A 161 -2.63 4.39 9.02
CA MET A 161 -1.92 3.12 8.82
C MET A 161 -2.71 1.98 9.45
N ILE A 162 -3.15 1.02 8.65
CA ILE A 162 -4.00 -0.08 9.10
C ILE A 162 -3.22 -1.37 8.94
N VAL A 163 -3.10 -2.13 10.03
CA VAL A 163 -2.67 -3.53 9.99
C VAL A 163 -3.93 -4.39 10.05
N LEU A 164 -4.30 -4.97 8.90
CA LEU A 164 -5.54 -5.71 8.72
C LEU A 164 -5.27 -7.22 8.69
N GLY A 165 -5.54 -7.88 9.80
CA GLY A 165 -5.64 -9.34 9.85
C GLY A 165 -7.00 -9.82 9.34
N HIS A 166 -7.18 -11.13 9.22
CA HIS A 166 -8.48 -11.69 8.88
C HIS A 166 -8.72 -13.06 9.51
N THR A 167 -9.99 -13.37 9.76
CA THR A 167 -10.42 -14.70 10.23
C THR A 167 -10.03 -15.78 9.20
N LYS A 168 -9.75 -17.00 9.68
CA LYS A 168 -9.38 -18.15 8.83
C LYS A 168 -8.13 -17.90 7.97
N CYS A 169 -7.14 -17.19 8.53
CA CYS A 169 -5.85 -16.95 7.88
C CYS A 169 -5.05 -18.26 7.75
N GLY A 170 -4.69 -18.61 6.51
CA GLY A 170 -3.94 -19.84 6.22
C GLY A 170 -2.53 -19.84 6.82
N ALA A 171 -1.81 -18.72 6.74
CA ALA A 171 -0.44 -18.59 7.28
C ALA A 171 -0.42 -18.79 8.80
N VAL A 172 -1.27 -18.06 9.54
CA VAL A 172 -1.38 -18.21 11.00
C VAL A 172 -1.85 -19.61 11.40
N THR A 173 -2.77 -20.20 10.64
CA THR A 173 -3.22 -21.59 10.85
C THR A 173 -2.05 -22.57 10.71
N ALA A 174 -1.26 -22.45 9.63
CA ALA A 174 -0.12 -23.33 9.38
C ALA A 174 0.93 -23.23 10.50
N VAL A 175 1.25 -22.03 10.97
CA VAL A 175 2.19 -21.82 12.08
C VAL A 175 1.64 -22.39 13.38
N THR A 176 0.34 -22.21 13.66
CA THR A 176 -0.32 -22.78 14.84
C THR A 176 -0.31 -24.31 14.82
N HIS A 177 -0.45 -24.92 13.64
CA HIS A 177 -0.34 -26.38 13.49
C HIS A 177 1.10 -26.86 13.67
N ALA A 178 2.07 -26.19 13.06
CA ALA A 178 3.50 -26.50 13.21
C ALA A 178 3.96 -26.40 14.67
N PHE A 179 3.49 -25.37 15.40
CA PHE A 179 3.75 -25.20 16.83
C PHE A 179 3.28 -26.40 17.68
N HIS A 180 2.21 -27.09 17.27
CA HIS A 180 1.71 -28.30 17.93
C HIS A 180 2.24 -29.60 17.29
N GLY A 181 3.37 -29.55 16.56
CA GLY A 181 4.01 -30.72 15.96
C GLY A 181 3.36 -31.23 14.67
N LYS A 182 2.42 -30.47 14.09
CA LYS A 182 1.77 -30.80 12.81
C LYS A 182 2.36 -29.94 11.69
N SER A 183 3.60 -30.23 11.29
CA SER A 183 4.26 -29.55 10.17
C SER A 183 4.18 -30.37 8.88
N HIS A 184 4.06 -29.69 7.75
CA HIS A 184 4.28 -30.26 6.42
C HIS A 184 5.58 -29.70 5.84
N LYS A 185 6.10 -30.33 4.78
CA LYS A 185 7.24 -29.77 4.04
C LYS A 185 6.83 -28.42 3.45
N LEU A 186 7.62 -27.40 3.72
CA LEU A 186 7.43 -26.05 3.21
C LEU A 186 8.40 -25.79 2.06
N GLU A 187 7.96 -25.01 1.08
CA GLU A 187 8.82 -24.48 0.03
C GLU A 187 9.86 -23.52 0.62
N ARG A 188 10.99 -23.39 -0.06
CA ARG A 188 12.21 -22.69 0.41
C ARG A 188 11.96 -21.33 1.10
N ASN A 189 11.04 -20.52 0.57
CA ASN A 189 10.84 -19.14 1.03
C ASN A 189 9.71 -18.97 2.06
N ILE A 190 8.94 -20.03 2.36
CA ILE A 190 7.86 -19.93 3.35
C ILE A 190 8.38 -19.83 4.78
N PRO A 191 9.38 -20.63 5.23
CA PRO A 191 9.90 -20.53 6.59
C PRO A 191 10.30 -19.11 7.05
N PRO A 192 11.10 -18.34 6.28
CA PRO A 192 11.45 -16.97 6.67
C PRO A 192 10.31 -15.95 6.50
N LEU A 193 9.17 -16.34 5.93
CA LEU A 193 7.97 -15.49 5.90
C LEU A 193 7.13 -15.72 7.17
N ILE A 194 7.05 -16.95 7.64
CA ILE A 194 6.16 -17.33 8.75
C ILE A 194 6.84 -17.29 10.12
N ASP A 195 8.17 -17.14 10.19
CA ASP A 195 8.91 -16.93 11.43
C ASP A 195 8.45 -15.66 12.17
N ASN A 196 8.10 -14.62 11.43
CA ASN A 196 7.48 -13.38 11.92
C ASN A 196 6.11 -13.63 12.62
N ILE A 197 5.45 -14.77 12.35
CA ILE A 197 4.16 -15.13 12.96
C ILE A 197 4.35 -15.96 14.24
N GLU A 198 5.47 -16.68 14.37
CA GLU A 198 5.70 -17.61 15.48
C GLU A 198 5.60 -16.94 16.87
N PRO A 199 6.14 -15.72 17.11
CA PRO A 199 5.97 -15.03 18.39
C PRO A 199 4.51 -14.78 18.76
N ALA A 200 3.65 -14.48 17.77
CA ALA A 200 2.22 -14.29 17.99
C ALA A 200 1.53 -15.57 18.46
N VAL A 201 1.86 -16.71 17.83
CA VAL A 201 1.32 -18.02 18.23
C VAL A 201 1.78 -18.39 19.64
N LYS A 202 3.05 -18.15 19.98
CA LYS A 202 3.60 -18.38 21.33
C LYS A 202 2.89 -17.52 22.38
N ARG A 203 2.67 -16.24 22.10
CA ARG A 203 1.91 -15.34 22.99
C ARG A 203 0.48 -15.80 23.17
N ALA A 204 -0.20 -16.17 22.08
CA ALA A 204 -1.57 -16.70 22.15
C ALA A 204 -1.62 -17.98 23.01
N ALA A 205 -0.71 -18.94 22.78
CA ALA A 205 -0.65 -20.18 23.55
C ALA A 205 -0.39 -19.93 25.04
N SER A 206 0.45 -18.93 25.37
CA SER A 206 0.76 -18.56 26.75
C SER A 206 -0.42 -17.88 27.44
N LYS A 207 -1.13 -16.99 26.73
CA LYS A 207 -2.27 -16.22 27.26
C LYS A 207 -3.55 -17.07 27.41
N TYR A 208 -3.72 -18.04 26.52
CA TYR A 208 -4.88 -18.94 26.48
C TYR A 208 -4.43 -20.39 26.64
N SER A 209 -3.77 -20.69 27.76
CA SER A 209 -3.14 -21.99 28.03
C SER A 209 -4.10 -23.18 28.02
N ASN A 210 -5.41 -22.93 28.16
CA ASN A 210 -6.47 -23.93 28.07
C ASN A 210 -6.95 -24.21 26.64
N LEU A 211 -6.51 -23.44 25.64
CA LEU A 211 -6.90 -23.60 24.24
C LEU A 211 -5.78 -24.25 23.44
N HIS A 212 -6.15 -25.21 22.60
CA HIS A 212 -5.21 -25.96 21.76
C HIS A 212 -5.71 -26.13 20.34
N GLY A 213 -4.79 -26.44 19.43
CA GLY A 213 -5.09 -26.74 18.03
C GLY A 213 -5.90 -25.63 17.36
N ASN A 214 -7.01 -26.00 16.73
CA ASN A 214 -7.83 -25.05 15.97
C ASN A 214 -8.51 -23.98 16.82
N ASN A 215 -8.73 -24.23 18.11
CA ASN A 215 -9.36 -23.26 19.01
C ASN A 215 -8.42 -22.11 19.37
N LEU A 216 -7.11 -22.29 19.22
CA LEU A 216 -6.12 -21.24 19.45
C LEU A 216 -6.01 -20.27 18.27
N ILE A 217 -6.34 -20.72 17.05
CA ILE A 217 -6.12 -19.97 15.80
C ILE A 217 -6.76 -18.57 15.83
N PRO A 218 -8.02 -18.36 16.27
CA PRO A 218 -8.60 -17.02 16.31
C PRO A 218 -7.80 -16.04 17.19
N HIS A 219 -7.25 -16.53 18.31
CA HIS A 219 -6.42 -15.73 19.22
C HIS A 219 -5.03 -15.46 18.62
N ALA A 220 -4.42 -16.46 17.98
CA ALA A 220 -3.17 -16.27 17.24
C ALA A 220 -3.31 -15.26 16.11
N ILE A 221 -4.45 -15.19 15.42
CA ILE A 221 -4.72 -14.20 14.37
C ILE A 221 -4.72 -12.78 14.95
N VAL A 222 -5.34 -12.59 16.12
CA VAL A 222 -5.36 -11.29 16.82
C VAL A 222 -3.94 -10.91 17.28
N GLU A 223 -3.23 -11.84 17.91
CA GLU A 223 -1.85 -11.62 18.36
C GLU A 223 -0.89 -11.38 17.19
N ASN A 224 -1.20 -11.88 15.98
CA ASN A 224 -0.41 -11.65 14.78
C ASN A 224 -0.54 -10.21 14.29
N VAL A 225 -1.73 -9.59 14.38
CA VAL A 225 -1.87 -8.15 14.10
C VAL A 225 -1.05 -7.32 15.09
N TRP A 226 -1.05 -7.70 16.37
CA TRP A 226 -0.19 -7.06 17.37
C TRP A 226 1.29 -7.26 17.11
N GLN A 227 1.69 -8.47 16.71
CA GLN A 227 3.06 -8.77 16.31
C GLN A 227 3.51 -7.87 15.16
N SER A 228 2.73 -7.78 14.10
CA SER A 228 3.10 -6.95 12.94
C SER A 228 3.17 -5.46 13.27
N ILE A 229 2.35 -4.96 14.21
CA ILE A 229 2.47 -3.58 14.72
C ILE A 229 3.74 -3.41 15.56
N GLU A 230 4.06 -4.38 16.41
CA GLU A 230 5.30 -4.39 17.20
C GLU A 230 6.53 -4.41 16.29
N ASP A 231 6.57 -5.28 15.27
CA ASP A 231 7.68 -5.40 14.31
C ASP A 231 7.85 -4.12 13.50
N LEU A 232 6.74 -3.53 13.01
CA LEU A 232 6.76 -2.23 12.35
C LEU A 232 7.37 -1.16 13.24
N PHE A 233 6.93 -1.08 14.51
CA PHE A 233 7.51 -0.11 15.43
C PHE A 233 8.94 -0.47 15.82
N MET A 234 9.35 -1.73 15.93
CA MET A 234 10.72 -2.10 16.26
C MET A 234 11.70 -1.64 15.17
N ASN A 235 11.27 -1.74 13.91
CA ASN A 235 12.17 -1.58 12.77
C ASN A 235 11.99 -0.27 11.98
N SER A 236 10.93 0.51 12.22
CA SER A 236 10.69 1.78 11.54
C SER A 236 10.72 2.99 12.49
N PRO A 237 11.87 3.68 12.63
CA PRO A 237 11.95 4.94 13.37
C PRO A 237 11.03 6.01 12.77
N VAL A 238 10.94 6.06 11.44
CA VAL A 238 10.09 6.99 10.70
C VAL A 238 8.62 6.83 11.10
N THR A 239 8.12 5.60 11.13
CA THR A 239 6.73 5.34 11.52
C THR A 239 6.47 5.77 12.96
N ARG A 240 7.36 5.43 13.90
CA ARG A 240 7.21 5.85 15.30
C ARG A 240 7.16 7.37 15.43
N ASP A 241 8.03 8.09 14.72
CA ASP A 241 8.08 9.55 14.77
C ASP A 241 6.82 10.20 14.17
N LEU A 242 6.29 9.65 13.07
CA LEU A 242 5.04 10.14 12.49
C LEU A 242 3.84 9.93 13.44
N VAL A 243 3.81 8.81 14.17
CA VAL A 243 2.77 8.52 15.17
C VAL A 243 2.90 9.45 16.38
N LYS A 244 4.11 9.60 16.95
CA LYS A 244 4.36 10.48 18.11
C LYS A 244 4.01 11.94 17.80
N ASN A 245 4.23 12.38 16.56
CA ASN A 245 3.92 13.74 16.11
C ASN A 245 2.45 13.92 15.66
N GLY A 246 1.60 12.90 15.82
CA GLY A 246 0.18 12.96 15.44
C GLY A 246 -0.07 13.11 13.95
N LYS A 247 0.93 12.87 13.09
CA LYS A 247 0.80 12.95 11.63
C LYS A 247 0.16 11.71 11.04
N VAL A 248 0.37 10.56 11.69
CA VAL A 248 -0.18 9.26 11.29
C VAL A 248 -0.85 8.61 12.49
N LYS A 249 -1.98 7.96 12.26
CA LYS A 249 -2.63 7.09 13.23
C LYS A 249 -2.55 5.63 12.78
N VAL A 250 -1.94 4.79 13.61
CA VAL A 250 -1.85 3.33 13.41
C VAL A 250 -3.03 2.66 14.11
N ILE A 251 -3.70 1.71 13.45
CA ILE A 251 -4.75 0.89 14.05
C ILE A 251 -4.67 -0.57 13.58
N GLY A 252 -4.88 -1.50 14.50
CA GLY A 252 -5.08 -2.92 14.17
C GLY A 252 -6.56 -3.20 13.88
N ALA A 253 -6.83 -4.12 12.96
CA ALA A 253 -8.19 -4.57 12.69
C ALA A 253 -8.24 -6.03 12.21
N ILE A 254 -9.39 -6.68 12.42
CA ILE A 254 -9.67 -8.04 11.94
C ILE A 254 -10.85 -8.01 10.98
N TYR A 255 -10.61 -8.44 9.74
CA TYR A 255 -11.64 -8.66 8.76
C TYR A 255 -12.25 -10.07 8.90
N ASN A 256 -13.57 -10.14 9.01
CA ASN A 256 -14.29 -11.41 8.98
C ASN A 256 -14.61 -11.80 7.53
N VAL A 257 -13.95 -12.85 7.04
CA VAL A 257 -14.06 -13.28 5.64
C VAL A 257 -15.44 -13.81 5.25
N ALA A 258 -16.29 -14.17 6.24
CA ALA A 258 -17.63 -14.68 5.99
C ALA A 258 -18.70 -13.57 5.98
N THR A 259 -18.50 -12.51 6.77
CA THR A 259 -19.52 -11.45 6.94
C THR A 259 -19.16 -10.14 6.28
N GLY A 260 -17.88 -9.95 5.93
CA GLY A 260 -17.40 -8.67 5.39
C GLY A 260 -17.11 -7.61 6.46
N LYS A 261 -17.43 -7.88 7.73
CA LYS A 261 -17.25 -6.92 8.83
C LYS A 261 -15.78 -6.77 9.20
N VAL A 262 -15.35 -5.54 9.45
CA VAL A 262 -14.06 -5.22 10.06
C VAL A 262 -14.27 -4.88 11.54
N ASP A 263 -13.69 -5.69 12.42
CA ASP A 263 -13.63 -5.45 13.85
C ASP A 263 -12.34 -4.67 14.18
N TRP A 264 -12.50 -3.45 14.69
CA TRP A 264 -11.40 -2.54 14.97
C TRP A 264 -10.86 -2.78 16.38
N MET A 265 -9.54 -2.93 16.49
CA MET A 265 -8.89 -3.28 17.75
C MET A 265 -8.60 -2.02 18.60
N PRO A 266 -8.41 -2.15 19.92
CA PRO A 266 -8.22 -1.01 20.82
C PRO A 266 -6.98 -0.18 20.48
N GLU A 267 -7.14 1.14 20.35
CA GLU A 267 -6.03 2.07 20.10
C GLU A 267 -5.07 2.19 21.30
N THR A 268 -5.57 1.87 22.50
CA THR A 268 -4.77 1.81 23.73
C THR A 268 -3.63 0.80 23.61
N ASP A 269 -3.87 -0.33 22.94
CA ASP A 269 -2.90 -1.41 22.80
C ASP A 269 -1.78 -0.98 21.85
N VAL A 270 -2.11 -0.29 20.74
CA VAL A 270 -1.11 0.32 19.84
C VAL A 270 -0.22 1.30 20.60
N THR A 271 -0.82 2.14 21.45
CA THR A 271 -0.08 3.11 22.27
C THR A 271 0.83 2.41 23.28
N GLN A 272 0.38 1.30 23.85
CA GLN A 272 1.19 0.50 24.78
C GLN A 272 2.36 -0.17 24.07
N ILE A 273 2.13 -0.78 22.90
CA ILE A 273 3.19 -1.39 22.08
C ILE A 273 4.23 -0.33 21.73
N LEU A 274 3.83 0.86 21.27
CA LEU A 274 4.75 1.95 20.97
C LEU A 274 5.61 2.33 22.20
N LYS A 275 5.01 2.44 23.38
CA LYS A 275 5.73 2.74 24.63
C LYS A 275 6.71 1.63 25.02
N GLN A 276 6.35 0.37 24.82
CA GLN A 276 7.22 -0.78 25.10
C GLN A 276 8.39 -0.82 24.12
N VAL A 277 8.13 -0.63 22.84
CA VAL A 277 9.14 -0.56 21.79
C VAL A 277 10.11 0.59 22.05
N GLU A 278 9.67 1.79 22.41
CA GLU A 278 10.57 2.92 22.68
C GLU A 278 11.53 2.67 23.87
N LYS A 279 11.19 1.74 24.78
CA LYS A 279 12.07 1.30 25.86
C LYS A 279 13.01 0.17 25.44
N ASN A 280 12.75 -0.48 24.31
CA ASN A 280 13.55 -1.59 23.83
C ASN A 280 14.88 -1.09 23.23
N PRO A 281 16.04 -1.51 23.76
CA PRO A 281 17.34 -1.10 23.23
C PRO A 281 17.66 -1.72 21.87
N LYS A 282 16.95 -2.79 21.46
CA LYS A 282 17.14 -3.46 20.17
C LYS A 282 16.37 -2.80 19.02
N ARG A 283 15.55 -1.77 19.29
CA ARG A 283 14.79 -1.09 18.23
C ARG A 283 15.76 -0.36 17.29
N ALA A 284 15.42 -0.32 16.01
CA ALA A 284 16.11 0.54 15.05
C ALA A 284 16.01 2.00 15.50
N THR A 285 17.11 2.76 15.43
CA THR A 285 17.16 4.17 15.85
C THR A 285 17.45 5.14 14.69
N ASN A 286 18.12 4.67 13.64
CA ASN A 286 18.45 5.50 12.48
C ASN A 286 17.31 5.47 11.45
N PRO A 287 16.63 6.61 11.17
CA PRO A 287 15.53 6.68 10.21
C PRO A 287 15.97 6.58 8.74
N TYR A 288 17.27 6.67 8.43
CA TYR A 288 17.78 6.67 7.06
C TYR A 288 18.83 5.58 6.85
N ALA A 289 18.89 5.01 5.65
CA ALA A 289 19.94 4.06 5.29
C ALA A 289 21.33 4.74 5.41
N SER A 290 22.34 3.99 5.86
CA SER A 290 23.72 4.48 5.82
C SER A 290 24.14 4.71 4.36
N SER A 291 24.88 5.78 4.11
CA SER A 291 25.33 6.18 2.76
C SER A 291 26.36 5.23 2.13
N GLU A 292 26.70 4.11 2.77
CA GLU A 292 27.82 3.23 2.40
C GLU A 292 27.52 2.28 1.23
N LYS A 293 26.28 2.22 0.73
CA LYS A 293 25.89 1.32 -0.39
C LYS A 293 25.83 2.00 -1.78
N SER A 294 26.31 3.23 -1.96
CA SER A 294 26.27 3.89 -3.28
C SER A 294 27.30 3.37 -4.28
N ASP A 295 28.33 2.65 -3.84
CA ASP A 295 29.49 2.36 -4.69
C ASP A 295 29.49 0.94 -5.28
N ALA A 296 28.50 0.10 -4.93
CA ALA A 296 28.45 -1.30 -5.37
C ALA A 296 27.73 -1.53 -6.73
N HIS A 297 27.24 -0.47 -7.39
CA HIS A 297 26.49 -0.59 -8.66
C HIS A 297 27.02 0.29 -9.79
N ALA A 298 28.27 0.76 -9.70
CA ALA A 298 28.95 1.46 -10.78
C ALA A 298 29.99 0.56 -11.47
N HIS A 299 29.54 -0.52 -12.13
CA HIS A 299 30.29 -1.20 -13.19
C HIS A 299 29.33 -1.75 -14.25
#